data_AF-A0A0H5QH14-F1
#
_entry.id   AF-A0A0H5QH14-F1
#
_cell.length_a   1.000
_cell.length_b   1.000
_cell.length_c   1.000
_cell.angle_alpha   90.00
_cell.angle_beta   90.00
_cell.angle_gamma   90.00
#
_symmetry.space_group_name_H-M   'P 1'
#
loop_
_entity.id
_entity.type
_entity.pdbx_description
1 polymer ?
#
loop_
_entity_poly.entity_id
_entity_poly.type
_entity_poly.pdbx_seq_one_letter_code
_entity_poly.pdbx_strand_id
1 'polypeptide(L)'
;DEASMQQFLICNPQLDDGFSQKRRYRQALSRVHWFLPIIHDEIKVRELIEAFQSEEFAEGEIVLKQGDNAIDGKFYVVLEGQCEVMVKKGDKPPASIARL
;
A
#
# COMPACT_ATOMS: atom_id res chain seq x y z
N ASP A 1 4.15 9.19 23.16
CA ASP A 1 3.49 7.86 23.16
C ASP A 1 2.20 7.94 22.35
N GLU A 2 1.58 6.80 22.04
CA GLU A 2 0.41 6.74 21.15
C GLU A 2 -0.82 7.47 21.74
N ALA A 3 -0.98 7.48 23.07
CA ALA A 3 -2.09 8.16 23.73
C ALA A 3 -1.93 9.69 23.72
N SER A 4 -0.73 10.21 23.97
CA SER A 4 -0.45 11.64 23.84
C SER A 4 -0.66 12.17 22.41
N MET A 5 -0.35 11.34 21.41
CA MET A 5 -0.56 11.70 20.01
C MET A 5 -2.05 11.70 19.63
N GLN A 6 -2.85 10.76 20.15
CA GLN A 6 -4.30 10.79 19.97
C GLN A 6 -4.93 12.02 20.63
N GLN A 7 -4.53 12.36 21.86
CA GLN A 7 -5.05 13.55 22.54
C GLN A 7 -4.69 14.83 21.77
N PHE A 8 -3.49 14.90 21.18
CA PHE A 8 -3.06 16.01 20.35
C PHE A 8 -3.89 16.16 19.07
N LEU A 9 -4.22 15.05 18.40
CA LEU A 9 -5.03 15.06 17.17
C LEU A 9 -6.51 15.40 17.46
N ILE A 10 -7.06 14.98 18.61
CA ILE A 10 -8.40 15.40 19.05
C ILE A 10 -8.47 16.93 19.17
N CYS A 11 -7.40 17.57 19.66
CA CYS A 11 -7.32 19.02 19.79
C CYS A 11 -6.96 19.75 18.48
N ASN A 12 -6.51 19.03 17.45
CA ASN A 12 -6.10 19.60 16.15
C ASN A 12 -6.64 18.75 14.99
N PRO A 13 -7.97 18.63 14.83
CA PRO A 13 -8.57 17.74 13.83
C PRO A 13 -8.16 18.08 12.39
N GLN A 14 -7.82 19.34 12.10
CA GLN A 14 -7.29 19.77 10.80
C GLN A 14 -5.95 19.14 10.43
N LEU A 15 -5.24 18.55 11.39
CA LEU A 15 -3.98 17.84 11.16
C LEU A 15 -4.21 16.33 10.98
N ASP A 16 -5.38 15.81 11.35
CA ASP A 16 -5.65 14.37 11.41
C ASP A 16 -5.48 13.69 10.05
N ASP A 17 -6.01 14.27 8.98
CA ASP A 17 -5.93 13.68 7.64
C ASP A 17 -4.47 13.46 7.19
N GLY A 18 -3.61 14.46 7.41
CA GLY A 18 -2.19 14.38 7.04
C GLY A 18 -1.38 13.40 7.90
N PHE A 19 -1.69 13.30 9.20
CA PHE A 19 -1.02 12.35 10.10
C PHE A 19 -1.53 10.92 9.89
N SER A 20 -2.82 10.74 9.69
CA SER A 20 -3.48 9.46 9.48
C SER A 20 -3.01 8.80 8.18
N GLN A 21 -2.91 9.57 7.10
CA GLN A 21 -2.42 9.04 5.83
C GLN A 21 -0.93 8.63 5.91
N LYS A 22 -0.07 9.47 6.49
CA LYS A 22 1.36 9.15 6.69
C LYS A 22 1.56 7.92 7.59
N ARG A 23 0.74 7.78 8.63
CA ARG A 23 0.78 6.62 9.53
C ARG A 23 0.39 5.33 8.80
N ARG A 24 -0.64 5.37 7.95
CA ARG A 24 -1.07 4.22 7.14
C ARG A 24 0.01 3.77 6.16
N TYR A 25 0.62 4.70 5.42
CA TYR A 25 1.72 4.36 4.51
C TYR A 25 2.92 3.77 5.25
N ARG A 26 3.31 4.34 6.39
CA ARG A 26 4.43 3.82 7.19
C ARG A 26 4.15 2.40 7.71
N GLN A 27 2.93 2.13 8.15
CA GLN A 27 2.52 0.79 8.58
C GLN A 27 2.54 -0.21 7.42
N ALA A 28 2.02 0.17 6.25
CA ALA A 28 2.01 -0.70 5.07
C ALA A 28 3.44 -1.02 4.59
N LEU A 29 4.31 -0.01 4.50
CA LEU A 29 5.71 -0.19 4.09
C LEU A 29 6.52 -1.03 5.08
N SER A 30 6.23 -0.94 6.39
CA SER A 30 6.92 -1.75 7.40
C SER A 30 6.71 -3.26 7.25
N ARG A 31 5.63 -3.69 6.58
CA ARG A 31 5.34 -5.10 6.30
C ARG A 31 6.14 -5.65 5.12
N VAL A 32 6.70 -4.76 4.30
CA VAL A 32 7.37 -5.11 3.05
C VAL A 32 8.88 -5.22 3.29
N HIS A 33 9.36 -6.46 3.45
CA HIS A 33 10.73 -6.77 3.90
C HIS A 33 11.86 -6.19 3.03
N TRP A 34 11.64 -5.92 1.74
CA TRP A 34 12.67 -5.37 0.87
C TRP A 34 12.87 -3.84 1.03
N PHE A 35 11.98 -3.13 1.72
CA PHE A 35 12.14 -1.72 2.06
C PHE A 35 12.94 -1.49 3.36
N LEU A 36 13.30 -2.53 4.11
CA LEU A 36 13.95 -2.40 5.43
C LEU A 36 15.20 -1.49 5.42
N PRO A 37 16.13 -1.56 4.45
CA PRO A 37 17.29 -0.67 4.43
C PRO A 37 16.92 0.81 4.22
N ILE A 38 15.82 1.07 3.50
CA ILE A 38 15.32 2.42 3.21
C ILE A 38 14.52 2.96 4.42
N ILE A 39 13.82 2.09 5.15
CA ILE A 39 13.03 2.45 6.33
C ILE A 39 13.88 3.04 7.46
N HIS A 40 15.16 2.68 7.54
CA HIS A 40 16.09 3.27 8.52
C HIS A 40 16.50 4.71 8.20
N ASP A 41 16.24 5.19 6.99
CA ASP A 41 16.53 6.56 6.54
C ASP A 41 15.22 7.36 6.42
N GLU A 42 14.87 8.10 7.47
CA GLU A 42 13.61 8.87 7.56
C GLU A 42 13.43 9.86 6.39
N ILE A 43 14.52 10.37 5.79
CA ILE A 43 14.43 11.29 4.63
C ILE A 43 13.93 10.53 3.40
N LYS A 44 14.51 9.36 3.13
CA LYS A 44 14.08 8.52 1.99
C LYS A 44 12.68 7.93 2.19
N VAL A 45 12.32 7.59 3.43
CA VAL A 45 10.94 7.16 3.74
C VAL A 45 9.95 8.26 3.42
N ARG A 46 10.25 9.51 3.78
CA ARG A 46 9.37 10.64 3.48
C ARG A 46 9.21 10.84 1.97
N GLU A 47 10.31 10.85 1.22
CA GLU A 47 10.28 10.98 -0.24
C GLU A 47 9.48 9.86 -0.90
N LEU A 48 9.64 8.63 -0.41
CA LEU A 48 8.89 7.47 -0.88
C LEU A 48 7.40 7.60 -0.57
N ILE A 49 7.03 8.00 0.65
CA ILE A 49 5.63 8.25 1.04
C ILE A 49 5.00 9.34 0.17
N GLU A 50 5.76 10.39 -0.15
CA GLU A 50 5.31 11.49 -1.03
C GLU A 50 5.18 11.06 -2.49
N ALA A 51 5.92 10.04 -2.94
CA ALA A 51 5.82 9.49 -4.29
C ALA A 51 4.60 8.56 -4.48
N PHE A 52 4.04 8.01 -3.41
CA PHE A 52 2.86 7.15 -3.50
C PHE A 52 1.58 7.94 -3.75
N GLN A 53 0.71 7.37 -4.57
CA GLN A 53 -0.64 7.86 -4.82
C GLN A 53 -1.64 6.81 -4.36
N SER A 54 -2.73 7.26 -3.73
CA SER A 54 -3.84 6.37 -3.37
C SER A 54 -4.68 6.08 -4.62
N GLU A 55 -4.92 4.80 -4.88
CA GLU A 55 -5.84 4.32 -5.92
C GLU A 55 -6.85 3.38 -5.24
N GLU A 56 -8.14 3.52 -5.56
CA GLU A 56 -9.23 2.70 -5.04
C GLU A 56 -9.76 1.78 -6.16
N PHE A 57 -10.10 0.54 -5.80
CA PHE A 57 -10.61 -0.47 -6.72
C PHE A 57 -11.91 -1.07 -6.18
N ALA A 58 -12.87 -1.33 -7.06
CA ALA A 58 -14.11 -1.98 -6.70
C ALA A 58 -13.95 -3.50 -6.52
N GLU A 59 -14.91 -4.13 -5.85
CA GLU A 59 -14.93 -5.59 -5.73
C GLU A 59 -14.99 -6.26 -7.12
N GLY A 60 -14.09 -7.21 -7.35
CA GLY A 60 -13.96 -7.92 -8.63
C GLY A 60 -13.19 -7.16 -9.72
N GLU A 61 -12.71 -5.95 -9.45
CA GLU A 61 -11.89 -5.19 -10.39
C GLU A 61 -10.49 -5.79 -10.54
N ILE A 62 -9.99 -5.83 -11.78
CA ILE A 62 -8.68 -6.38 -12.10
C ILE A 62 -7.64 -5.25 -11.97
N VAL A 63 -6.89 -5.27 -10.87
CA VAL A 63 -5.78 -4.32 -10.62
C VAL A 63 -4.63 -4.53 -11.63
N LEU A 64 -4.23 -5.79 -11.82
CA LEU A 64 -3.14 -6.18 -12.72
C LEU A 64 -3.51 -7.47 -13.46
N LYS A 65 -3.20 -7.52 -14.77
CA LYS A 65 -3.48 -8.68 -15.61
C LYS A 65 -2.19 -9.34 -16.08
N GLN A 66 -2.12 -10.67 -15.96
CA GLN A 66 -0.95 -11.43 -16.37
C GLN A 66 -0.67 -11.27 -17.87
N GLY A 67 0.57 -10.90 -18.19
CA GLY A 67 1.03 -10.72 -19.56
C GLY A 67 0.81 -9.31 -20.11
N ASP A 68 0.09 -8.45 -19.39
CA ASP A 68 0.10 -7.03 -19.72
C ASP A 68 1.49 -6.49 -19.39
N ASN A 69 2.06 -5.72 -20.34
CA ASN A 69 3.25 -4.95 -20.06
C ASN A 69 2.92 -4.09 -18.85
N ALA A 70 3.65 -4.28 -17.74
CA ALA A 70 3.37 -3.63 -16.46
C ALA A 70 2.97 -2.18 -16.72
N ILE A 71 1.68 -1.88 -16.55
CA ILE A 71 1.08 -0.62 -17.00
C ILE A 71 1.89 0.49 -16.31
N ASP A 72 2.65 1.22 -17.12
CA ASP A 72 3.51 2.34 -16.72
C ASP A 72 4.56 2.06 -15.62
N GLY A 73 4.95 0.79 -15.39
CA GLY A 73 5.94 0.44 -14.37
C GLY A 73 5.48 0.70 -12.93
N LYS A 74 4.17 0.78 -12.70
CA LYS A 74 3.61 0.97 -11.36
C LYS A 74 3.85 -0.24 -10.46
N PHE A 75 3.97 0.03 -9.17
CA PHE A 75 3.91 -0.99 -8.12
C PHE A 75 2.89 -0.58 -7.07
N TYR A 76 2.21 -1.57 -6.49
CA TYR A 76 1.09 -1.35 -5.58
C TYR A 76 1.41 -1.89 -4.20
N VAL A 77 0.88 -1.21 -3.18
CA VAL A 77 0.89 -1.66 -1.79
C VAL A 77 -0.55 -1.65 -1.29
N VAL A 78 -1.04 -2.79 -0.80
CA VAL A 78 -2.39 -2.89 -0.25
C VAL A 78 -2.43 -2.15 1.09
N LEU A 79 -3.16 -1.04 1.15
CA LEU A 79 -3.39 -0.28 2.38
C LEU A 79 -4.55 -0.87 3.19
N GLU A 80 -5.66 -1.18 2.51
CA GLU A 80 -6.91 -1.68 3.08
C GLU A 80 -7.60 -2.58 2.04
N GLY A 81 -8.37 -3.58 2.50
CA GLY A 81 -9.01 -4.57 1.65
C GLY A 81 -8.18 -5.85 1.47
N GLN A 82 -8.58 -6.68 0.51
CA GLN A 82 -7.95 -7.96 0.20
C GLN A 82 -7.89 -8.16 -1.30
N CYS A 83 -6.80 -8.77 -1.78
CA CYS A 83 -6.63 -9.06 -3.19
C CYS A 83 -6.37 -10.56 -3.39
N GLU A 84 -6.84 -11.09 -4.52
CA GLU A 84 -6.57 -12.46 -4.94
C GLU A 84 -5.57 -12.47 -6.10
N VAL A 85 -4.52 -13.29 -5.97
CA VAL A 85 -3.52 -13.46 -7.01
C VAL A 85 -3.86 -14.70 -7.82
N MET A 86 -4.19 -14.52 -9.09
CA MET A 86 -4.53 -15.61 -10.01
C MET A 86 -3.49 -15.74 -11.12
N VAL A 87 -3.13 -16.98 -11.47
CA VAL A 87 -2.18 -17.27 -12.56
C VAL A 87 -2.79 -18.26 -13.55
N LYS A 88 -2.75 -17.89 -14.84
CA LYS A 88 -3.06 -18.77 -15.96
C LYS A 88 -1.82 -19.59 -16.33
N LYS A 89 -1.95 -20.91 -16.36
CA LYS A 89 -0.89 -21.86 -16.74
C LYS A 89 -1.33 -22.68 -17.96
N GLY A 90 -0.72 -22.40 -19.12
CA GLY A 90 -1.10 -23.03 -20.40
C GLY A 90 -2.55 -22.71 -20.78
N ASP A 91 -3.30 -23.73 -21.22
CA ASP A 91 -4.71 -23.59 -21.63
C ASP A 91 -5.72 -23.72 -20.47
N LYS A 92 -5.25 -23.91 -19.23
CA LYS A 92 -6.14 -23.99 -18.06
C LYS A 92 -6.69 -22.61 -17.69
N PRO A 93 -7.90 -22.52 -17.13
CA PRO A 93 -8.40 -21.27 -16.58
C PRO A 93 -7.49 -20.74 -15.46
N PRO A 94 -7.46 -19.42 -15.20
CA PRO A 94 -6.69 -18.84 -14.10
C PRO A 94 -7.08 -19.48 -12.76
N ALA A 95 -6.08 -19.82 -11.95
CA ALA A 95 -6.28 -20.38 -10.63
C ALA A 95 -5.67 -19.46 -9.57
N SER A 96 -6.36 -19.35 -8.43
CA SER A 96 -5.88 -18.64 -7.25
C SER A 96 -4.63 -19.31 -6.68
N ILE A 97 -3.59 -18.53 -6.43
CA ILE A 97 -2.31 -19.00 -5.89
C ILE A 97 -1.91 -18.30 -4.59
N ALA A 98 -2.46 -17.13 -4.29
CA ALA A 98 -2.19 -16.39 -3.07
C ALA A 98 -3.30 -15.37 -2.78
N ARG A 99 -3.38 -14.94 -1.52
CA ARG A 99 -4.23 -13.84 -1.05
C ARG A 99 -3.34 -12.83 -0.35
N LEU A 100 -3.55 -11.55 -0.65
CA LEU A 100 -2.80 -10.40 -0.10
C LEU A 100 -3.70 -9.58 0.82
#